data_AF-A0A7C2XRG1-F1
#
_entry.id   AF-A0A7C2XRG1-F1
#
_cell.length_a   1.000
_cell.length_b   1.000
_cell.length_c   1.000
_cell.angle_alpha   90.00
_cell.angle_beta   90.00
_cell.angle_gamma   90.00
#
_symmetry.space_group_name_H-M   'P 1'
#
loop_
_entity.id
_entity.type
_entity.pdbx_description
1 polymer ?
#
loop_
_entity_poly.entity_id
_entity_poly.type
_entity_poly.pdbx_seq_one_letter_code
_entity_poly.pdbx_strand_id
1 'polypeptide(L)'
;MPRRKKTPAEEPALPTPEEPASTYEEPVEPYDDVLEEDYYEDDFAVEEEPLELAEEEAEEEEAPVSEAVSEPEEEAVEVAPRYETRQEMLARLMRRLLAARERVRATLERVRDINAQLRDAGPRPPDRLKEQYQRAIAELSAARREENLARAELIQALNWRG
;
A
#
# COMPACT_ATOMS: atom_id res chain seq x y z
N MET A 1 47.04 57.76 20.17
CA MET A 1 46.06 56.77 19.69
C MET A 1 46.63 55.37 19.86
N PRO A 2 46.02 54.47 20.66
CA PRO A 2 46.53 53.11 20.82
C PRO A 2 45.92 52.17 19.76
N ARG A 3 46.79 51.38 19.13
CA ARG A 3 46.49 50.37 18.09
C ARG A 3 45.79 49.15 18.72
N ARG A 4 44.61 48.78 18.22
CA ARG A 4 43.91 47.54 18.60
C ARG A 4 44.65 46.32 18.03
N LYS A 5 45.10 45.42 18.91
CA LYS A 5 45.61 44.09 18.52
C LYS A 5 44.41 43.22 18.13
N LYS A 6 44.48 42.58 16.95
CA LYS A 6 43.52 41.55 16.52
C LYS A 6 43.81 40.27 17.31
N THR A 7 42.81 39.70 17.97
CA THR A 7 42.86 38.35 18.54
C THR A 7 42.71 37.32 17.41
N PRO A 8 43.49 36.21 17.40
CA PRO A 8 43.30 35.14 16.44
C PRO A 8 42.00 34.40 16.73
N ALA A 9 41.31 33.96 15.66
CA ALA A 9 40.09 33.19 15.72
C ALA A 9 40.38 31.80 16.33
N GLU A 10 39.54 31.40 17.28
CA GLU A 10 39.55 30.09 17.91
C GLU A 10 38.98 29.07 16.91
N GLU A 11 39.81 28.11 16.48
CA GLU A 11 39.34 26.99 15.65
C GLU A 11 38.43 26.08 16.49
N PRO A 12 37.27 25.63 15.97
CA PRO A 12 36.42 24.72 16.71
C PRO A 12 37.10 23.35 16.82
N ALA A 13 37.36 22.91 18.04
CA ALA A 13 37.87 21.57 18.32
C ALA A 13 36.85 20.52 17.83
N LEU A 14 37.31 19.56 17.02
CA LEU A 14 36.51 18.41 16.62
C LEU A 14 36.28 17.50 17.85
N PRO A 15 35.07 16.93 18.03
CA PRO A 15 34.85 15.94 19.06
C PRO A 15 35.75 14.71 18.82
N THR A 16 36.40 14.24 19.88
CA THR A 16 37.17 13.00 19.86
C THR A 16 36.25 11.80 19.58
N PRO A 17 36.66 10.82 18.75
CA PRO A 17 35.85 9.63 18.51
C PRO A 17 35.70 8.83 19.81
N GLU A 18 34.46 8.46 20.13
CA GLU A 18 34.13 7.55 21.24
C GLU A 18 34.73 6.16 20.98
N GLU A 19 35.15 5.48 22.05
CA GLU A 19 35.73 4.14 22.04
C GLU A 19 34.81 3.12 21.33
N PRO A 20 35.35 2.08 20.67
CA PRO A 20 34.51 1.07 20.05
C PRO A 20 33.70 0.31 21.11
N ALA A 21 32.40 0.16 20.85
CA ALA A 21 31.47 -0.59 21.69
C ALA A 21 31.98 -2.00 21.97
N SER A 22 31.81 -2.47 23.23
CA SER A 22 32.20 -3.81 23.64
C SER A 22 31.49 -4.86 22.79
N THR A 23 32.24 -5.74 22.15
CA THR A 23 31.73 -6.92 21.45
C THR A 23 30.98 -7.79 22.44
N TYR A 24 29.65 -7.81 22.36
CA TYR A 24 28.81 -8.73 23.11
C TYR A 24 28.87 -10.07 22.38
N GLU A 25 29.71 -10.99 22.84
CA GLU A 25 29.69 -12.39 22.39
C GLU A 25 28.54 -13.12 23.10
N GLU A 26 27.36 -13.11 22.50
CA GLU A 26 26.26 -13.96 22.94
C GLU A 26 26.42 -15.34 22.25
N PRO A 27 26.55 -16.45 23.01
CA PRO A 27 26.62 -17.77 22.41
C PRO A 27 25.24 -18.12 21.82
N VAL A 28 25.19 -18.28 20.49
CA VAL A 28 23.99 -18.76 19.80
C VAL A 28 23.83 -20.25 20.10
N GLU A 29 22.80 -20.60 20.87
CA GLU A 29 22.41 -22.00 21.03
C GLU A 29 21.93 -22.55 19.67
N PRO A 30 22.37 -23.74 19.25
CA PRO A 30 21.83 -24.39 18.06
C PRO A 30 20.36 -24.74 18.31
N TYR A 31 19.50 -24.35 17.37
CA TYR A 31 18.09 -24.75 17.38
C TYR A 31 18.01 -26.28 17.21
N ASP A 32 17.73 -26.99 18.30
CA ASP A 32 17.36 -28.40 18.22
C ASP A 32 16.12 -28.55 17.33
N ASP A 33 16.19 -29.58 16.48
CA ASP A 33 15.25 -29.92 15.42
C ASP A 33 13.78 -29.78 15.85
N VAL A 34 13.12 -28.75 15.33
CA VAL A 34 11.66 -28.64 15.38
C VAL A 34 11.12 -29.70 14.42
N LEU A 35 10.75 -30.87 14.98
CA LEU A 35 10.01 -31.91 14.29
C LEU A 35 8.77 -31.28 13.63
N GLU A 36 8.74 -31.29 12.30
CA GLU A 36 7.55 -31.01 11.49
C GLU A 36 6.50 -32.09 11.79
N GLU A 37 5.67 -31.85 12.80
CA GLU A 37 4.46 -32.66 13.02
C GLU A 37 3.34 -32.13 12.11
N ASP A 38 2.91 -33.00 11.21
CA ASP A 38 1.87 -32.84 10.20
C ASP A 38 0.53 -32.34 10.79
N TYR A 39 0.34 -31.03 10.83
CA TYR A 39 -0.85 -30.38 11.41
C TYR A 39 -1.94 -29.99 10.40
N TYR A 40 -1.97 -30.54 9.19
CA TYR A 40 -2.95 -30.14 8.17
C TYR A 40 -3.37 -31.25 7.19
N GLU A 41 -4.04 -32.32 7.67
CA GLU A 41 -4.65 -33.28 6.74
C GLU A 41 -6.19 -33.39 6.77
N ASP A 42 -6.94 -32.85 7.74
CA ASP A 42 -8.36 -33.27 7.87
C ASP A 42 -9.49 -32.20 7.87
N ASP A 43 -9.23 -30.92 7.63
CA ASP A 43 -10.29 -29.89 7.79
C ASP A 43 -10.77 -29.17 6.50
N PHE A 44 -10.39 -29.61 5.30
CA PHE A 44 -10.81 -28.96 4.03
C PHE A 44 -11.79 -29.79 3.20
N ALA A 45 -12.84 -30.33 3.84
CA ALA A 45 -14.02 -30.80 3.12
C ALA A 45 -14.91 -29.61 2.74
N VAL A 46 -14.66 -29.02 1.56
CA VAL A 46 -15.58 -28.02 0.98
C VAL A 46 -16.76 -28.78 0.38
N GLU A 47 -17.91 -28.70 1.03
CA GLU A 47 -19.18 -29.09 0.41
C GLU A 47 -19.48 -28.10 -0.73
N GLU A 48 -19.40 -28.57 -1.98
CA GLU A 48 -19.78 -27.80 -3.16
C GLU A 48 -21.31 -27.65 -3.21
N GLU A 49 -21.84 -26.50 -2.79
CA GLU A 49 -23.23 -26.12 -3.09
C GLU A 49 -23.36 -25.75 -4.58
N PRO A 50 -24.33 -26.34 -5.33
CA PRO A 50 -24.56 -25.96 -6.71
C PRO A 50 -25.26 -24.59 -6.78
N LEU A 51 -24.59 -23.60 -7.36
CA LEU A 51 -25.16 -22.30 -7.70
C LEU A 51 -26.19 -22.48 -8.84
N GLU A 52 -27.48 -22.41 -8.52
CA GLU A 52 -28.56 -22.24 -9.50
C GLU A 52 -28.45 -20.85 -10.14
N LEU A 53 -27.88 -20.82 -11.34
CA LEU A 53 -27.84 -19.67 -12.24
C LEU A 53 -29.24 -19.50 -12.85
N ALA A 54 -30.05 -18.62 -12.28
CA ALA A 54 -31.28 -18.17 -12.91
C ALA A 54 -30.92 -17.19 -14.04
N GLU A 55 -30.97 -17.69 -15.28
CA GLU A 55 -31.05 -16.89 -16.49
C GLU A 55 -32.43 -16.20 -16.53
N GLU A 56 -32.48 -14.87 -16.54
CA GLU A 56 -33.68 -14.12 -16.91
C GLU A 56 -33.31 -13.17 -18.06
N GLU A 57 -33.47 -13.70 -19.28
CA GLU A 57 -33.66 -12.93 -20.50
C GLU A 57 -35.10 -12.39 -20.60
N ALA A 58 -35.26 -11.36 -21.43
CA ALA A 58 -36.47 -10.80 -22.04
C ALA A 58 -36.97 -9.48 -21.41
N GLU A 59 -37.34 -8.43 -22.16
CA GLU A 59 -37.43 -8.19 -23.60
C GLU A 59 -37.65 -6.67 -23.78
N GLU A 60 -37.24 -6.13 -24.94
CA GLU A 60 -37.51 -4.78 -25.43
C GLU A 60 -39.00 -4.51 -25.65
N GLU A 61 -39.52 -3.30 -25.35
CA GLU A 61 -40.61 -2.69 -26.13
C GLU A 61 -40.48 -1.16 -26.23
N GLU A 62 -40.09 -0.74 -27.43
CA GLU A 62 -40.41 0.42 -28.26
C GLU A 62 -41.00 1.73 -27.68
N ALA A 63 -40.34 2.85 -28.03
CA ALA A 63 -40.88 4.22 -28.03
C ALA A 63 -41.89 4.42 -29.21
N PRO A 64 -42.62 5.57 -29.34
CA PRO A 64 -41.97 6.74 -29.96
C PRO A 64 -42.56 8.16 -29.69
N VAL A 65 -41.80 9.16 -30.19
CA VAL A 65 -42.19 10.48 -30.73
C VAL A 65 -41.94 11.76 -29.87
N SER A 66 -40.73 12.27 -30.07
CA SER A 66 -40.34 13.64 -30.44
C SER A 66 -40.62 14.83 -29.52
N GLU A 67 -39.53 15.41 -29.01
CA GLU A 67 -39.38 16.86 -28.93
C GLU A 67 -37.95 17.22 -29.36
N ALA A 68 -37.85 17.90 -30.50
CA ALA A 68 -36.58 18.30 -31.10
C ALA A 68 -35.95 19.45 -30.29
N VAL A 69 -35.05 19.09 -29.39
CA VAL A 69 -34.00 19.99 -28.92
C VAL A 69 -32.74 19.56 -29.66
N SER A 70 -32.26 20.42 -30.55
CA SER A 70 -30.98 20.23 -31.23
C SER A 70 -29.85 20.21 -30.20
N GLU A 71 -29.50 19.02 -29.74
CA GLU A 71 -28.18 18.75 -29.18
C GLU A 71 -27.18 18.95 -30.32
N PRO A 72 -26.05 19.66 -30.11
CA PRO A 72 -24.95 19.56 -31.05
C PRO A 72 -24.56 18.07 -31.08
N GLU A 73 -24.54 17.47 -32.27
CA GLU A 73 -23.96 16.15 -32.50
C GLU A 73 -22.53 16.18 -31.93
N GLU A 74 -22.36 15.72 -30.69
CA GLU A 74 -21.08 15.25 -30.22
C GLU A 74 -20.78 14.04 -31.09
N GLU A 75 -20.08 14.31 -32.19
CA GLU A 75 -19.42 13.33 -33.03
C GLU A 75 -18.68 12.41 -32.07
N ALA A 76 -19.30 11.28 -31.73
CA ALA A 76 -18.72 10.24 -30.92
C ALA A 76 -17.61 9.66 -31.80
N VAL A 77 -16.46 10.35 -31.78
CA VAL A 77 -15.24 9.88 -32.40
C VAL A 77 -14.96 8.58 -31.68
N GLU A 78 -15.31 7.47 -32.34
CA GLU A 78 -14.88 6.13 -31.96
C GLU A 78 -13.35 6.18 -31.99
N VAL A 79 -12.75 6.53 -30.85
CA VAL A 79 -11.32 6.50 -30.67
C VAL A 79 -10.95 5.03 -30.71
N ALA A 80 -10.56 4.55 -31.89
CA ALA A 80 -10.03 3.21 -32.07
C ALA A 80 -9.00 2.93 -30.96
N PRO A 81 -9.02 1.74 -30.33
CA PRO A 81 -8.13 1.44 -29.22
C PRO A 81 -6.69 1.58 -29.69
N ARG A 82 -6.02 2.64 -29.24
CA ARG A 82 -4.58 2.80 -29.47
C ARG A 82 -3.88 1.81 -28.58
N TYR A 83 -3.03 0.97 -29.17
CA TYR A 83 -2.14 0.11 -28.40
C TYR A 83 -1.19 1.00 -27.57
N GLU A 84 -1.19 0.78 -26.25
CA GLU A 84 -0.33 1.50 -25.30
C GLU A 84 1.15 1.23 -25.66
N THR A 85 1.93 2.29 -25.84
CA THR A 85 3.38 2.14 -26.03
C THR A 85 4.03 1.62 -24.75
N ARG A 86 5.20 0.98 -24.86
CA ARG A 86 5.96 0.53 -23.68
C ARG A 86 6.22 1.66 -22.68
N GLN A 87 6.49 2.87 -23.16
CA GLN A 87 6.74 4.03 -22.30
C GLN A 87 5.49 4.48 -21.55
N GLU A 88 4.33 4.51 -22.23
CA GLU A 88 3.05 4.84 -21.60
C GLU A 88 2.66 3.81 -20.55
N MET A 89 2.83 2.52 -20.85
CA MET A 89 2.60 1.42 -19.91
C MET A 89 3.46 1.56 -18.65
N LEU A 90 4.77 1.78 -18.83
CA LEU A 90 5.68 1.98 -17.68
C LEU A 90 5.31 3.24 -16.88
N ALA A 91 4.94 4.34 -17.54
CA ALA A 91 4.50 5.55 -16.87
C ALA A 91 3.19 5.36 -16.09
N ARG A 92 2.25 4.59 -16.62
CA ARG A 92 1.00 4.21 -15.93
C ARG A 92 1.28 3.34 -14.71
N LEU A 93 2.12 2.32 -14.84
CA LEU A 93 2.52 1.45 -13.72
C LEU A 93 3.28 2.23 -12.64
N MET A 94 4.16 3.15 -13.03
CA MET A 94 4.87 4.00 -12.07
C MET A 94 3.92 4.94 -11.32
N ARG A 95 2.96 5.56 -12.02
CA ARG A 95 1.90 6.36 -11.37
C ARG A 95 1.06 5.53 -10.40
N ARG A 96 0.68 4.30 -10.80
CA ARG A 96 -0.04 3.37 -9.93
C ARG A 96 0.75 3.03 -8.66
N LEU A 97 2.05 2.75 -8.79
CA LEU A 97 2.92 2.46 -7.64
C LEU A 97 3.03 3.67 -6.69
N LEU A 98 3.17 4.88 -7.23
CA LEU A 98 3.22 6.10 -6.43
C LEU A 98 1.91 6.33 -5.66
N ALA A 99 0.76 6.15 -6.31
CA ALA A 99 -0.54 6.24 -5.66
C ALA A 99 -0.72 5.17 -4.57
N ALA A 100 -0.29 3.93 -4.82
CA ALA A 100 -0.34 2.86 -3.80
C ALA A 100 0.53 3.19 -2.58
N ARG A 101 1.73 3.75 -2.79
CA ARG A 101 2.61 4.21 -1.70
C ARG A 101 1.98 5.32 -0.87
N GLU A 102 1.32 6.27 -1.52
CA GLU A 102 0.61 7.35 -0.84
C GLU A 102 -0.55 6.81 0.01
N ARG A 103 -1.32 5.84 -0.50
CA ARG A 103 -2.34 5.14 0.28
C ARG A 103 -1.76 4.41 1.49
N VAL A 104 -0.62 3.74 1.35
CA VAL A 104 0.08 3.10 2.50
C VAL A 104 0.47 4.14 3.54
N ARG A 105 0.99 5.30 3.14
CA ARG A 105 1.33 6.39 4.08
C ARG A 105 0.10 6.91 4.81
N ALA A 106 -0.97 7.22 4.07
CA ALA A 106 -2.21 7.75 4.65
C ALA A 106 -2.87 6.75 5.62
N THR A 107 -2.94 5.47 5.26
CA THR A 107 -3.48 4.41 6.14
C THR A 107 -2.61 4.21 7.38
N LEU A 108 -1.28 4.30 7.25
CA LEU A 108 -0.36 4.20 8.38
C LEU A 108 -0.51 5.38 9.34
N GLU A 109 -0.64 6.61 8.83
CA GLU A 109 -0.95 7.80 9.63
C GLU A 109 -2.25 7.61 10.40
N ARG A 110 -3.32 7.15 9.72
CA ARG A 110 -4.60 6.84 10.37
C ARG A 110 -4.48 5.80 11.49
N VAL A 111 -3.70 4.74 11.28
CA VAL A 111 -3.43 3.73 12.31
C VAL A 111 -2.70 4.34 13.51
N ARG A 112 -1.71 5.23 13.27
CA ARG A 112 -1.00 5.92 14.33
C ARG A 112 -1.93 6.82 15.15
N ASP A 113 -2.81 7.56 14.50
CA ASP A 113 -3.77 8.44 15.15
C ASP A 113 -4.74 7.66 16.03
N ILE A 114 -5.28 6.53 15.53
CA ILE A 114 -6.18 5.68 16.32
C ILE A 114 -5.41 5.00 17.46
N ASN A 115 -4.14 4.62 17.24
CA ASN A 115 -3.31 4.05 18.31
C ASN A 115 -3.04 5.08 19.42
N ALA A 116 -2.81 6.35 19.08
CA ALA A 116 -2.68 7.43 20.05
C ALA A 116 -3.97 7.58 20.88
N GLN A 117 -5.14 7.61 20.23
CA GLN A 117 -6.43 7.65 20.92
C GLN A 117 -6.64 6.44 21.84
N LEU A 118 -6.21 5.24 21.44
CA LEU A 118 -6.28 4.04 22.28
C LEU A 118 -5.41 4.15 23.54
N ARG A 119 -4.23 4.76 23.42
CA ARG A 119 -3.34 5.01 24.57
C ARG A 119 -3.95 6.05 25.50
N ASP A 120 -4.51 7.12 24.96
CA ASP A 120 -5.12 8.21 25.73
C ASP A 120 -6.40 7.76 26.46
N ALA A 121 -7.13 6.78 25.91
CA ALA A 121 -8.31 6.20 26.55
C ALA A 121 -7.99 5.33 27.79
N GLY A 122 -6.72 4.98 28.02
CA GLY A 122 -6.28 4.24 29.21
C GLY A 122 -6.65 2.75 29.19
N PRO A 123 -6.77 2.09 30.36
CA PRO A 123 -6.81 0.62 30.47
C PRO A 123 -8.11 -0.04 29.98
N ARG A 124 -9.19 0.74 29.76
CA ARG A 124 -10.46 0.23 29.22
C ARG A 124 -10.97 1.14 28.09
N PRO A 125 -10.34 1.05 26.89
CA PRO A 125 -10.79 1.81 25.75
C PRO A 125 -12.16 1.31 25.25
N PRO A 126 -12.99 2.20 24.66
CA PRO A 126 -14.29 1.82 24.13
C PRO A 126 -14.16 0.82 22.97
N ASP A 127 -15.08 -0.14 22.89
CA ASP A 127 -14.99 -1.24 21.91
C ASP A 127 -15.04 -0.74 20.46
N ARG A 128 -15.80 0.32 20.19
CA ARG A 128 -15.82 0.99 18.88
C ARG A 128 -14.43 1.45 18.43
N LEU A 129 -13.59 1.92 19.36
CA LEU A 129 -12.23 2.39 19.04
C LEU A 129 -11.30 1.20 18.74
N LYS A 130 -11.48 0.06 19.42
CA LYS A 130 -10.77 -1.18 19.13
C LYS A 130 -11.14 -1.71 17.73
N GLU A 131 -12.43 -1.70 17.39
CA GLU A 131 -12.92 -2.09 16.06
C GLU A 131 -12.37 -1.18 14.96
N GLN A 132 -12.38 0.14 15.18
CA GLN A 132 -11.78 1.10 14.25
C GLN A 132 -10.29 0.84 14.04
N TYR A 133 -9.55 0.52 15.10
CA TYR A 133 -8.14 0.16 15.00
C TYR A 133 -7.94 -1.12 14.20
N GLN A 134 -8.69 -2.19 14.49
CA GLN A 134 -8.62 -3.44 13.75
C GLN A 134 -8.93 -3.24 12.26
N ARG A 135 -9.97 -2.46 11.94
CA ARG A 135 -10.31 -2.09 10.58
C ARG A 135 -9.19 -1.30 9.89
N ALA A 136 -8.59 -0.33 10.57
CA ALA A 136 -7.48 0.44 10.04
C ALA A 136 -6.23 -0.42 9.79
N ILE A 137 -5.97 -1.42 10.64
CA ILE A 137 -4.89 -2.41 10.42
C ILE A 137 -5.19 -3.29 9.20
N ALA A 138 -6.44 -3.74 9.06
CA ALA A 138 -6.85 -4.50 7.88
C ALA A 138 -6.70 -3.67 6.59
N GLU A 139 -7.12 -2.41 6.60
CA GLU A 139 -6.92 -1.45 5.50
C GLU A 139 -5.44 -1.25 5.17
N LEU A 140 -4.57 -1.08 6.18
CA LEU A 140 -3.12 -0.98 6.00
C LEU A 140 -2.55 -2.25 5.35
N SER A 141 -3.00 -3.44 5.77
CA SER A 141 -2.53 -4.69 5.18
C SER A 141 -2.95 -4.84 3.71
N ALA A 142 -4.18 -4.40 3.37
CA ALA A 142 -4.66 -4.36 1.99
C ALA A 142 -3.85 -3.37 1.14
N ALA A 143 -3.59 -2.16 1.65
CA ALA A 143 -2.80 -1.15 0.96
C ALA A 143 -1.36 -1.62 0.69
N ARG A 144 -0.73 -2.32 1.65
CA ARG A 144 0.61 -2.91 1.45
C ARG A 144 0.62 -4.01 0.40
N ARG A 145 -0.41 -4.86 0.36
CA ARG A 145 -0.57 -5.86 -0.70
C ARG A 145 -0.70 -5.20 -2.07
N GLU A 146 -1.49 -4.14 -2.18
CA GLU A 146 -1.63 -3.38 -3.42
C GLU A 146 -0.30 -2.73 -3.85
N GLU A 147 0.46 -2.13 -2.94
CA GLU A 147 1.80 -1.58 -3.24
C GLU A 147 2.74 -2.67 -3.77
N ASN A 148 2.76 -3.82 -3.10
CA ASN A 148 3.62 -4.94 -3.49
C ASN A 148 3.24 -5.48 -4.87
N LEU A 149 1.95 -5.59 -5.18
CA LEU A 149 1.46 -5.99 -6.50
C LEU A 149 1.87 -4.96 -7.57
N ALA A 150 1.62 -3.66 -7.35
CA ALA A 150 2.01 -2.61 -8.28
C ALA A 150 3.54 -2.58 -8.50
N ARG A 151 4.31 -2.87 -7.46
CA ARG A 151 5.77 -2.99 -7.55
C ARG A 151 6.18 -4.21 -8.38
N ALA A 152 5.56 -5.37 -8.14
CA ALA A 152 5.82 -6.60 -8.88
C ALA A 152 5.50 -6.44 -10.37
N GLU A 153 4.34 -5.85 -10.70
CA GLU A 153 3.93 -5.55 -12.07
C GLU A 153 4.95 -4.64 -12.78
N LEU A 154 5.41 -3.57 -12.12
CA LEU A 154 6.41 -2.67 -12.68
C LEU A 154 7.74 -3.39 -12.93
N ILE A 155 8.22 -4.20 -11.97
CA ILE A 155 9.44 -4.99 -12.11
C ILE A 155 9.30 -5.98 -13.27
N GLN A 156 8.17 -6.67 -13.38
CA GLN A 156 7.90 -7.60 -14.46
C GLN A 156 7.92 -6.89 -15.82
N ALA A 157 7.27 -5.72 -15.94
CA ALA A 157 7.25 -4.92 -17.16
C ALA A 157 8.65 -4.38 -17.55
N LEU A 158 9.51 -4.09 -16.57
CA LEU A 158 10.90 -3.69 -16.81
C LEU A 158 11.76 -4.88 -17.26
N ASN A 159 11.56 -6.04 -16.63
CA ASN A 159 12.32 -7.26 -16.92
C ASN A 159 11.87 -7.96 -18.21
N TRP A 160 10.68 -7.65 -18.72
CA TRP A 160 10.20 -8.13 -20.01
C TRP A 160 11.11 -7.59 -21.13
N ARG A 161 12.12 -8.39 -21.50
CA ARG A 161 12.82 -8.26 -22.77
C ARG A 161 11.89 -8.83 -23.84
N GLY A 162 11.50 -7.98 -24.79
CA GLY A 162 10.85 -8.42 -26.02
C GLY A 162 11.77 -9.29 -26.85
#